data_AF-A0A3D4VTU7-F1
#
_entry.id   AF-A0A3D4VTU7-F1
#
_cell.length_a   1.000
_cell.length_b   1.000
_cell.length_c   1.000
_cell.angle_alpha   90.00
_cell.angle_beta   90.00
_cell.angle_gamma   90.00
#
_symmetry.space_group_name_H-M   'P 1'
#
loop_
_entity.id
_entity.type
_entity.pdbx_description
1 polymer ?
#
loop_
_entity_poly.entity_id
_entity_poly.type
_entity_poly.pdbx_seq_one_letter_code
_entity_poly.pdbx_strand_id
1 'polypeptide(L)'
;MNCIYCDAELPDDADICTVCGNYLKERPGKGQEIKRDIVDQVLDYVDTSRNYFEKRFRSIQIGKGGGFNWAACLFNFLYCLYRKQFSILLKYFRNPIIMIALTRIGYPGYLHLCKVMGISALSLESMTLFSLFWYIALSTWIFILCVNLGYNFNELYFEKLKRFVSEQKDARKYRDTSIFNINLGVLVLLIIGSAYSAIDPNAVKYYYEAEFGVQRDGEMGDNIEYEYNDYAWRVIKEENEIAYIEGNRILYKEWVSMSMKNLINLKKYEGKM
;
A
#
# COMPACT_ATOMS: atom_id res chain seq x y z
N MET A 1 18.20 50.12 19.75
CA MET A 1 17.21 50.35 18.66
C MET A 1 16.33 49.11 18.46
N ASN A 2 15.13 49.23 17.88
CA ASN A 2 14.28 48.06 17.60
C ASN A 2 14.41 47.61 16.15
N CYS A 3 14.36 46.29 15.93
CA CYS A 3 14.36 45.72 14.60
C CYS A 3 13.07 46.06 13.83
N ILE A 4 13.17 46.75 12.70
CA ILE A 4 12.02 47.12 11.86
C ILE A 4 11.23 45.92 11.30
N TYR A 5 11.79 44.71 11.37
CA TYR A 5 11.17 43.49 10.82
C TYR A 5 10.56 42.58 11.89
N CYS A 6 11.03 42.63 13.14
CA CYS A 6 10.59 41.70 14.19
C CYS A 6 10.48 42.32 15.59
N ASP A 7 10.63 43.64 15.71
CA ASP A 7 10.54 44.43 16.95
C ASP A 7 11.46 44.01 18.10
N ALA A 8 12.45 43.15 17.83
CA ALA A 8 13.45 42.78 18.83
C ALA A 8 14.30 44.00 19.21
N GLU A 9 14.55 44.18 20.51
CA GLU A 9 15.54 45.14 21.02
C GLU A 9 16.95 44.70 20.61
N LEU A 10 17.69 45.63 20.01
CA LEU A 10 19.03 45.42 19.50
C LEU A 10 19.98 46.51 19.99
N PRO A 11 21.29 46.18 20.13
CA PRO A 11 22.34 47.18 20.34
C PRO A 11 22.26 48.28 19.28
N ASP A 12 22.58 49.52 19.66
CA ASP A 12 22.47 50.69 18.76
C ASP A 12 23.48 50.65 17.59
N ASP A 13 24.50 49.79 17.68
CA ASP A 13 25.51 49.55 16.64
C ASP A 13 25.26 48.27 15.82
N ALA A 14 24.15 47.56 16.06
CA ALA A 14 23.87 46.31 15.37
C ALA A 14 23.52 46.54 13.88
N ASP A 15 24.34 46.00 12.98
CA ASP A 15 24.06 46.04 11.53
C ASP A 15 23.11 44.91 11.07
N ILE A 16 23.00 43.84 11.86
CA ILE A 16 22.15 42.66 11.60
C ILE A 16 21.35 42.33 12.87
N CYS A 17 20.06 42.04 12.71
CA CYS A 17 19.24 41.54 13.81
C CYS A 17 19.64 40.12 14.19
N THR A 18 20.06 39.91 15.45
CA THR A 18 20.42 38.57 15.98
C THR A 18 19.22 37.63 16.12
N VAL A 19 17.99 38.16 16.09
CA VAL A 19 16.75 37.40 16.23
C VAL A 19 16.18 36.96 14.87
N CYS A 20 16.12 37.86 13.88
CA CYS A 20 15.51 37.55 12.57
C CYS A 20 16.50 37.51 11.40
N GLY A 21 17.77 37.88 11.60
CA GLY A 21 18.81 37.82 10.58
C GLY A 21 18.77 38.92 9.52
N ASN A 22 17.82 39.86 9.60
CA ASN A 22 17.69 40.96 8.63
C ASN A 22 18.68 42.10 8.92
N TYR A 23 19.16 42.75 7.85
CA TYR A 23 20.00 43.95 7.93
C TYR A 23 19.17 45.17 8.31
N LEU A 24 19.69 46.02 9.19
CA LEU A 24 18.96 47.17 9.74
C LEU A 24 19.17 48.48 8.99
N LYS A 25 20.18 48.57 8.10
CA LYS A 25 20.50 49.79 7.32
C LYS A 25 20.29 49.55 5.82
N GLU A 26 19.74 50.55 5.12
CA GLU A 26 19.48 50.49 3.68
C GLU A 26 20.77 50.42 2.84
N ARG A 27 20.75 49.43 1.94
CA ARG A 27 21.62 49.13 0.78
C ARG A 27 23.14 49.16 0.99
N PRO A 28 23.80 47.99 0.95
CA PRO A 28 25.23 47.95 0.69
C PRO A 28 25.52 48.45 -0.74
N GLY A 29 26.64 49.15 -0.90
CA GLY A 29 27.08 49.74 -2.18
C GLY A 29 27.25 48.69 -3.29
N LYS A 30 27.19 49.14 -4.55
CA LYS A 30 27.43 48.32 -5.75
C LYS A 30 28.70 47.48 -5.57
N GLY A 31 28.55 46.16 -5.45
CA GLY A 31 29.67 45.21 -5.34
C GLY A 31 29.69 44.36 -4.07
N GLN A 32 28.83 44.64 -3.08
CA GLN A 32 28.63 43.76 -1.93
C GLN A 32 27.47 42.80 -2.22
N GLU A 33 27.75 41.49 -2.23
CA GLU A 33 26.73 40.45 -2.24
C GLU A 33 25.75 40.69 -1.09
N ILE A 34 24.53 41.10 -1.43
CA ILE A 34 23.41 41.09 -0.49
C ILE A 34 23.27 39.63 -0.05
N LYS A 35 23.68 39.31 1.19
CA LYS A 35 23.43 38.00 1.80
C LYS A 35 21.91 37.82 1.83
N ARG A 36 21.38 37.16 0.80
CA ARG A 36 19.96 36.81 0.71
C ARG A 36 19.61 36.00 1.94
N ASP A 37 18.40 36.21 2.46
CA ASP A 37 17.88 35.38 3.53
C ASP A 37 17.93 33.89 3.13
N ILE A 38 18.25 33.02 4.10
CA ILE A 38 18.42 31.58 3.82
C ILE A 38 17.13 30.98 3.29
N VAL A 39 15.96 31.47 3.71
CA VAL A 39 14.68 31.01 3.19
C VAL A 39 14.54 31.39 1.72
N ASP A 40 14.89 32.61 1.33
CA ASP A 40 14.83 33.04 -0.07
C ASP A 40 15.72 32.17 -0.96
N GLN A 41 16.94 31.85 -0.50
CA GLN A 41 17.86 30.96 -1.20
C GLN A 41 17.30 29.53 -1.32
N VAL A 42 16.70 29.02 -0.25
CA VAL A 42 16.06 27.69 -0.23
C VAL A 42 14.85 27.63 -1.15
N LEU A 43 14.06 28.71 -1.24
CA LEU A 43 12.87 28.77 -2.09
C LEU A 43 13.18 28.71 -3.58
N ASP A 44 14.41 28.99 -4.00
CA ASP A 44 14.82 28.83 -5.40
C ASP A 44 14.83 27.36 -5.85
N TYR A 45 14.82 26.41 -4.92
CA TYR A 45 14.69 24.97 -5.19
C TYR A 45 13.24 24.48 -5.19
N VAL A 46 12.30 25.31 -4.72
CA VAL A 46 10.87 24.97 -4.59
C VAL A 46 10.13 25.44 -5.84
N ASP A 47 9.69 24.49 -6.66
CA ASP A 47 9.05 24.78 -7.94
C ASP A 47 7.55 25.10 -7.78
N THR A 48 6.80 24.23 -7.09
CA THR A 48 5.35 24.43 -6.84
C THR A 48 5.04 24.74 -5.38
N SER A 49 3.98 25.51 -5.17
CA SER A 49 3.48 25.90 -3.84
C SER A 49 4.50 26.74 -3.03
N ARG A 50 5.29 27.58 -3.70
CA ARG A 50 6.32 28.45 -3.08
C ARG A 50 5.76 29.25 -1.91
N ASN A 51 4.60 29.89 -2.07
CA ASN A 51 3.96 30.70 -1.03
C ASN A 51 3.59 29.89 0.24
N TYR A 52 3.24 28.61 0.09
CA TYR A 52 3.00 27.73 1.24
C TYR A 52 4.31 27.47 1.97
N PHE A 53 5.35 27.05 1.26
CA PHE A 53 6.63 26.72 1.86
C PHE A 53 7.35 27.93 2.42
N GLU A 54 7.25 29.10 1.80
CA GLU A 54 7.82 30.33 2.33
C GLU A 54 7.30 30.61 3.75
N LYS A 55 5.98 30.61 3.94
CA LYS A 55 5.38 30.82 5.27
C LYS A 55 5.85 29.77 6.28
N ARG A 56 5.96 28.50 5.85
CA ARG A 56 6.41 27.41 6.74
C ARG A 56 7.89 27.50 7.06
N PHE A 57 8.75 27.81 6.09
CA PHE A 57 10.19 27.92 6.27
C PHE A 57 10.56 29.12 7.12
N ARG A 58 9.88 30.27 6.94
CA ARG A 58 10.03 31.42 7.83
C ARG A 58 9.61 31.07 9.27
N SER A 59 8.51 30.32 9.44
CA SER A 59 8.08 29.81 10.76
C SER A 59 9.12 28.89 11.41
N ILE A 60 9.76 28.02 10.62
CA ILE A 60 10.84 27.14 11.10
C ILE A 60 12.07 27.95 11.51
N GLN A 61 12.45 28.94 10.71
CA GLN A 61 13.62 29.79 10.98
C GLN A 61 13.50 30.54 12.30
N ILE A 62 12.29 31.00 12.66
CA ILE A 62 12.01 31.66 13.94
C ILE A 62 11.69 30.69 15.10
N GLY A 63 11.86 29.37 14.90
CA GLY A 63 11.68 28.36 15.94
C GLY A 63 10.22 28.01 16.28
N LYS A 64 9.23 28.45 15.50
CA LYS A 64 7.80 28.11 15.71
C LYS A 64 7.39 26.76 15.11
N GLY A 65 8.33 26.04 14.51
CA GLY A 65 8.12 24.72 13.89
C GLY A 65 7.50 24.78 12.49
N GLY A 66 7.53 23.64 11.80
CA GLY A 66 7.10 23.49 10.40
C GLY A 66 5.59 23.35 10.19
N GLY A 67 4.83 23.04 11.25
CA GLY A 67 3.40 22.75 11.19
C GLY A 67 3.04 21.53 10.34
N PHE A 68 1.76 21.14 10.39
CA PHE A 68 1.29 19.94 9.71
C PHE A 68 1.20 20.11 8.18
N ASN A 69 1.74 19.15 7.44
CA ASN A 69 1.64 19.05 6.00
C ASN A 69 0.63 17.96 5.60
N TRP A 70 -0.58 18.40 5.25
CA TRP A 70 -1.67 17.53 4.81
C TRP A 70 -1.33 16.72 3.56
N ALA A 71 -0.61 17.30 2.61
CA ALA A 71 -0.23 16.59 1.39
C ALA A 71 0.75 15.44 1.70
N ALA A 72 1.71 15.68 2.59
CA ALA A 72 2.63 14.64 3.05
C ALA A 72 1.93 13.56 3.88
N CYS A 73 0.88 13.89 4.64
CA CYS A 73 0.11 12.89 5.37
C CYS A 73 -0.78 12.04 4.45
N LEU A 74 -1.54 12.68 3.56
CA LEU A 74 -2.56 12.02 2.73
C LEU A 74 -1.97 11.29 1.52
N PHE A 75 -0.98 11.89 0.86
CA PHE A 75 -0.29 11.31 -0.30
C PHE A 75 1.05 10.67 0.06
N ASN A 76 1.48 10.76 1.34
CA ASN A 76 2.48 9.89 1.96
C ASN A 76 3.72 9.63 1.07
N PHE A 77 3.98 8.39 0.68
CA PHE A 77 5.19 8.08 -0.10
C PHE A 77 5.16 8.72 -1.51
N LEU A 78 3.98 8.86 -2.12
CA LEU A 78 3.83 9.52 -3.43
C LEU A 78 4.21 10.99 -3.33
N TYR A 79 3.86 11.66 -2.24
CA TYR A 79 4.28 13.04 -2.01
C TYR A 79 5.80 13.18 -1.89
N CYS A 80 6.45 12.25 -1.21
CA CYS A 80 7.91 12.22 -1.13
C CYS A 80 8.55 11.97 -2.50
N LEU A 81 8.00 11.08 -3.33
CA LEU A 81 8.48 10.83 -4.69
C LEU A 81 8.29 12.05 -5.58
N TYR A 82 7.12 12.66 -5.51
CA TYR A 82 6.79 13.91 -6.21
C TYR A 82 7.82 14.98 -5.90
N ARG A 83 8.12 15.22 -4.62
CA ARG A 83 9.08 16.23 -4.16
C ARG A 83 10.55 15.76 -4.20
N LYS A 84 10.86 14.63 -4.82
CA LYS A 84 12.23 14.04 -4.89
C LYS A 84 12.90 13.87 -3.52
N GLN A 85 12.11 13.62 -2.47
CA GLN A 85 12.56 13.48 -1.10
C GLN A 85 12.80 12.02 -0.71
N PHE A 86 13.65 11.31 -1.45
CA PHE A 86 13.95 9.89 -1.23
C PHE A 86 14.53 9.59 0.16
N SER A 87 15.35 10.49 0.71
CA SER A 87 15.89 10.35 2.07
C SER A 87 14.79 10.37 3.14
N ILE A 88 13.77 11.23 2.96
CA ILE A 88 12.61 11.29 3.84
C ILE A 88 11.74 10.05 3.63
N LEU A 89 11.51 9.66 2.37
CA LEU A 89 10.76 8.45 2.03
C LEU A 89 11.35 7.22 2.72
N LEU A 90 12.66 6.99 2.59
CA LEU A 90 13.32 5.83 3.19
C LEU A 90 13.36 5.91 4.72
N LYS A 91 13.39 7.11 5.31
CA LYS A 91 13.29 7.28 6.77
C LYS A 91 11.96 6.74 7.33
N TYR A 92 10.84 6.96 6.63
CA TYR A 92 9.52 6.57 7.11
C TYR A 92 9.04 5.21 6.58
N PHE A 93 9.32 4.90 5.31
CA PHE A 93 8.69 3.76 4.63
C PHE A 93 9.61 2.58 4.36
N ARG A 94 10.92 2.64 4.68
CA ARG A 94 11.83 1.50 4.49
C ARG A 94 11.32 0.25 5.21
N ASN A 95 11.02 0.37 6.51
CA ASN A 95 10.58 -0.78 7.30
C ASN A 95 9.19 -1.27 6.87
N PRO A 96 8.17 -0.40 6.68
CA PRO A 96 6.90 -0.83 6.11
C PRO A 96 7.02 -1.58 4.78
N ILE A 97 7.86 -1.09 3.86
CA ILE A 97 8.08 -1.76 2.56
C ILE A 97 8.67 -3.15 2.76
N ILE A 98 9.67 -3.29 3.63
CA ILE A 98 10.27 -4.61 3.95
C ILE A 98 9.22 -5.53 4.57
N MET A 99 8.42 -5.03 5.52
CA MET A 99 7.38 -5.84 6.17
C MET A 99 6.29 -6.28 5.20
N ILE A 100 5.85 -5.40 4.29
CA ILE A 100 4.91 -5.76 3.23
C ILE A 100 5.52 -6.86 2.35
N ALA A 101 6.77 -6.71 1.92
CA ALA A 101 7.45 -7.73 1.12
C ALA A 101 7.55 -9.07 1.86
N LEU A 102 7.93 -9.06 3.14
CA LEU A 102 8.01 -10.26 3.98
C LEU A 102 6.63 -10.91 4.19
N THR A 103 5.56 -10.13 4.37
CA THR A 103 4.21 -10.69 4.47
C THR A 103 3.77 -11.33 3.16
N ARG A 104 4.06 -10.68 2.03
CA ARG A 104 3.65 -11.13 0.70
C ARG A 104 4.42 -12.35 0.20
N ILE A 105 5.71 -12.46 0.53
CA ILE A 105 6.56 -13.61 0.19
C ILE A 105 6.47 -14.71 1.25
N GLY A 106 6.36 -14.32 2.53
CA GLY A 106 6.40 -15.22 3.67
C GLY A 106 5.22 -16.17 3.73
N TYR A 107 4.02 -15.73 3.33
CA TYR A 107 2.85 -16.61 3.33
C TYR A 107 2.96 -17.75 2.30
N PRO A 108 3.24 -17.50 1.01
CA PRO A 108 3.51 -18.56 0.04
C PRO A 108 4.72 -19.42 0.44
N GLY A 109 5.77 -18.79 0.97
CA GLY A 109 6.96 -19.48 1.47
C GLY A 109 6.66 -20.44 2.61
N TYR A 110 5.81 -20.03 3.56
CA TYR A 110 5.34 -20.88 4.66
C TYR A 110 4.55 -22.09 4.15
N LEU A 111 3.59 -21.87 3.25
CA LEU A 111 2.80 -22.95 2.66
C LEU A 111 3.68 -23.96 1.91
N HIS A 112 4.63 -23.45 1.11
CA HIS A 112 5.59 -24.29 0.41
C HIS A 112 6.46 -25.11 1.38
N LEU A 113 6.93 -24.49 2.46
CA LEU A 113 7.75 -25.13 3.47
C LEU A 113 6.98 -26.25 4.20
N CYS A 114 5.74 -26.00 4.63
CA CYS A 114 4.87 -27.03 5.22
C CYS A 114 4.73 -28.24 4.29
N LYS A 115 4.52 -27.99 2.99
CA LYS A 115 4.43 -29.04 1.97
C LYS A 115 5.72 -29.85 1.84
N VAL A 116 6.87 -29.19 1.74
CA VAL A 116 8.19 -29.85 1.60
C VAL A 116 8.53 -30.67 2.85
N MET A 117 8.17 -30.18 4.04
CA MET A 117 8.46 -30.86 5.30
C MET A 117 7.41 -31.93 5.68
N GLY A 118 6.30 -32.04 4.94
CA GLY A 118 5.21 -32.97 5.27
C GLY A 118 4.49 -32.63 6.57
N ILE A 119 4.48 -31.35 6.96
CA ILE A 119 3.83 -30.87 8.20
C ILE A 119 2.51 -30.22 7.84
N SER A 120 1.47 -30.51 8.62
CA SER A 120 0.18 -29.84 8.49
C SER A 120 0.34 -28.32 8.65
N ALA A 121 -0.19 -27.58 7.70
CA ALA A 121 -0.30 -26.13 7.82
C ALA A 121 -1.28 -25.76 8.94
N LEU A 122 -1.20 -24.50 9.41
CA LEU A 122 -2.20 -23.93 10.30
C LEU A 122 -3.60 -24.03 9.66
N SER A 123 -4.62 -24.30 10.47
CA SER A 123 -6.00 -24.31 9.98
C SER A 123 -6.36 -22.98 9.33
N LEU A 124 -7.20 -23.01 8.29
CA LEU A 124 -7.63 -21.81 7.57
C LEU A 124 -8.20 -20.73 8.51
N GLU A 125 -8.93 -21.13 9.54
CA GLU A 125 -9.48 -20.23 10.57
C GLU A 125 -8.37 -19.51 11.34
N SER A 126 -7.36 -20.24 11.82
CA SER A 126 -6.23 -19.67 12.54
C SER A 126 -5.46 -18.69 11.65
N MET A 127 -5.20 -19.07 10.39
CA MET A 127 -4.51 -18.22 9.43
C MET A 127 -5.28 -16.93 9.15
N THR A 128 -6.60 -17.02 9.02
CA THR A 128 -7.47 -15.86 8.79
C THR A 128 -7.39 -14.89 9.96
N LEU A 129 -7.46 -15.38 11.20
CA LEU A 129 -7.33 -14.55 12.39
C LEU A 129 -5.95 -13.89 12.48
N PHE A 130 -4.86 -14.64 12.29
CA PHE A 130 -3.50 -14.09 12.29
C PHE A 130 -3.32 -13.01 11.21
N SER A 131 -3.79 -13.26 9.99
CA SER A 131 -3.74 -12.30 8.89
C SER A 131 -4.52 -11.04 9.21
N LEU A 132 -5.71 -11.16 9.81
CA LEU A 132 -6.53 -10.02 10.21
C LEU A 132 -5.82 -9.16 11.27
N PHE A 133 -5.32 -9.77 12.35
CA PHE A 133 -4.59 -9.05 13.40
C PHE A 133 -3.33 -8.38 12.84
N TRP A 134 -2.58 -9.09 12.00
CA TRP A 134 -1.39 -8.56 11.34
C TRP A 134 -1.72 -7.36 10.45
N TYR A 135 -2.78 -7.46 9.65
CA TYR A 135 -3.23 -6.38 8.77
C TYR A 135 -3.63 -5.13 9.56
N ILE A 136 -4.38 -5.29 10.65
CA ILE A 136 -4.78 -4.17 11.52
C ILE A 136 -3.55 -3.52 12.15
N ALA A 137 -2.63 -4.32 12.70
CA ALA A 137 -1.41 -3.81 13.32
C ALA A 137 -0.53 -3.05 12.32
N LEU A 138 -0.30 -3.63 11.14
CA LEU A 138 0.50 -3.02 10.07
C LEU A 138 -0.16 -1.74 9.54
N SER A 139 -1.47 -1.74 9.32
CA SER A 139 -2.21 -0.56 8.84
C SER A 139 -2.18 0.57 9.86
N THR A 140 -2.37 0.25 11.14
CA THR A 140 -2.30 1.23 12.24
C THR A 140 -0.90 1.84 12.33
N TRP A 141 0.14 1.00 12.24
CA TRP A 141 1.52 1.48 12.25
C TRP A 141 1.84 2.38 11.05
N ILE A 142 1.43 2.00 9.84
CA ILE A 142 1.59 2.82 8.63
C ILE A 142 0.84 4.15 8.78
N PHE A 143 -0.37 4.15 9.33
CA PHE A 143 -1.13 5.37 9.58
C PHE A 143 -0.38 6.33 10.52
N ILE A 144 0.16 5.81 11.63
CA ILE A 144 0.98 6.59 12.57
C ILE A 144 2.20 7.19 11.84
N LEU A 145 2.87 6.42 10.97
CA LEU A 145 3.99 6.92 10.18
C LEU A 145 3.58 8.03 9.21
N CYS A 146 2.40 7.95 8.61
CA CYS A 146 1.87 9.00 7.73
C CYS A 146 1.58 10.29 8.49
N VAL A 147 0.98 10.20 9.68
CA VAL A 147 0.74 11.35 10.57
C VAL A 147 2.07 11.96 10.99
N ASN A 148 3.03 11.15 11.43
CA ASN A 148 4.37 11.60 11.79
C ASN A 148 5.11 12.25 10.62
N LEU A 149 4.96 11.72 9.41
CA LEU A 149 5.48 12.35 8.21
C LEU A 149 4.82 13.72 8.00
N GLY A 150 3.50 13.83 8.15
CA GLY A 150 2.77 15.10 8.07
C GLY A 150 3.34 16.18 8.98
N TYR A 151 3.64 15.86 10.25
CA TYR A 151 4.24 16.81 11.18
C TYR A 151 5.68 17.19 10.84
N ASN A 152 6.50 16.22 10.44
CA ASN A 152 7.94 16.41 10.30
C ASN A 152 8.40 16.81 8.89
N PHE A 153 7.53 16.69 7.87
CA PHE A 153 7.94 16.84 6.48
C PHE A 153 8.54 18.22 6.20
N ASN A 154 7.87 19.29 6.63
CA ASN A 154 8.31 20.66 6.32
C ASN A 154 9.70 20.97 6.88
N GLU A 155 9.99 20.51 8.11
CA GLU A 155 11.29 20.68 8.76
C GLU A 155 12.38 19.86 8.08
N LEU A 156 12.14 18.56 7.88
CA LEU A 156 13.08 17.68 7.18
C LEU A 156 13.36 18.17 5.75
N TYR A 157 12.33 18.73 5.10
CA TYR A 157 12.44 19.27 3.77
C TYR A 157 13.28 20.56 3.76
N PHE A 158 13.00 21.49 4.68
CA PHE A 158 13.78 22.71 4.85
C PHE A 158 15.26 22.41 5.14
N GLU A 159 15.55 21.49 6.07
CA GLU A 159 16.92 21.09 6.41
C GLU A 159 17.69 20.55 5.19
N LYS A 160 17.04 19.75 4.36
CA LYS A 160 17.69 19.21 3.17
C LYS A 160 17.97 20.29 2.13
N LEU A 161 17.04 21.22 1.91
CA LEU A 161 17.27 22.31 0.98
C LEU A 161 18.35 23.28 1.49
N LYS A 162 18.43 23.53 2.80
CA LYS A 162 19.55 24.26 3.40
C LYS A 162 20.89 23.62 3.06
N ARG A 163 20.98 22.29 3.09
CA ARG A 163 22.21 21.58 2.66
C ARG A 163 22.53 21.81 1.18
N PHE A 164 21.52 21.86 0.31
CA PHE A 164 21.76 22.14 -1.11
C PHE A 164 22.29 23.55 -1.33
N VAL A 165 21.77 24.54 -0.58
CA VAL A 165 22.31 25.90 -0.56
C VAL A 165 23.76 25.91 -0.09
N SER A 166 24.07 25.25 1.04
CA SER A 166 25.44 25.21 1.56
C SER A 166 26.43 24.50 0.63
N GLU A 167 25.96 23.50 -0.11
CA GLU A 167 26.74 22.76 -1.12
C GLU A 167 26.76 23.48 -2.48
N GLN A 168 26.13 24.65 -2.60
CA GLN A 168 26.02 25.45 -3.83
C GLN A 168 25.51 24.63 -5.04
N LYS A 169 24.53 23.76 -4.80
CA LYS A 169 23.94 22.95 -5.86
C LYS A 169 23.16 23.82 -6.85
N ASP A 170 23.16 23.45 -8.13
CA ASP A 170 22.39 24.19 -9.13
C ASP A 170 20.87 23.99 -8.93
N ALA A 171 20.17 25.05 -8.54
CA ALA A 171 18.72 25.04 -8.32
C ALA A 171 17.92 24.56 -9.55
N ARG A 172 18.40 24.80 -10.78
CA ARG A 172 17.71 24.31 -12.00
C ARG A 172 17.76 22.79 -12.10
N LYS A 173 18.90 22.19 -11.78
CA LYS A 173 19.08 20.73 -11.83
C LYS A 173 18.38 20.03 -10.66
N TYR A 174 18.38 20.66 -9.50
CA TYR A 174 17.85 20.09 -8.26
C TYR A 174 16.43 20.55 -7.92
N ARG A 175 15.67 21.07 -8.90
CA ARG A 175 14.25 21.37 -8.72
C ARG A 175 13.52 20.22 -8.06
N ASP A 176 12.68 20.55 -7.10
CA ASP A 176 12.10 19.60 -6.16
C ASP A 176 11.01 18.69 -6.76
N THR A 177 10.37 19.03 -7.87
CA THR A 177 9.21 18.27 -8.36
C THR A 177 9.51 17.31 -9.53
N SER A 178 8.83 16.16 -9.57
CA SER A 178 8.86 15.20 -10.69
C SER A 178 7.59 14.36 -10.75
N ILE A 179 6.79 14.57 -11.80
CA ILE A 179 5.63 13.71 -12.12
C ILE A 179 6.10 12.31 -12.54
N PHE A 180 7.24 12.22 -13.23
CA PHE A 180 7.83 10.93 -13.64
C PHE A 180 8.07 10.01 -12.44
N ASN A 181 8.55 10.56 -11.31
CA ASN A 181 8.78 9.77 -10.10
C ASN A 181 7.48 9.25 -9.47
N ILE A 182 6.39 10.03 -9.54
CA ILE A 182 5.07 9.56 -9.10
C ILE A 182 4.65 8.38 -9.97
N ASN A 183 4.68 8.54 -11.30
CA ASN A 183 4.25 7.51 -12.24
C ASN A 183 5.06 6.22 -12.06
N LEU A 184 6.38 6.35 -11.89
CA LEU A 184 7.24 5.21 -11.58
C LEU A 184 6.88 4.55 -10.25
N GLY A 185 6.60 5.35 -9.20
CA GLY A 185 6.16 4.84 -7.91
C GLY A 185 4.84 4.08 -7.97
N VAL A 186 3.86 4.61 -8.71
CA VAL A 186 2.57 3.94 -8.95
C VAL A 186 2.77 2.65 -9.74
N LEU A 187 3.60 2.66 -10.78
CA LEU A 187 3.92 1.46 -11.55
C LEU A 187 4.55 0.38 -10.66
N VAL A 188 5.48 0.73 -9.79
CA VAL A 188 6.09 -0.20 -8.82
C VAL A 188 5.03 -0.77 -7.87
N LEU A 189 4.11 0.05 -7.36
CA LEU A 189 3.01 -0.46 -6.54
C LEU A 189 2.09 -1.41 -7.31
N LEU A 190 1.77 -1.10 -8.57
CA LEU A 190 0.94 -1.96 -9.41
C LEU A 190 1.64 -3.29 -9.70
N ILE A 191 2.95 -3.30 -9.92
CA ILE A 191 3.74 -4.52 -10.09
C ILE A 191 3.74 -5.35 -8.80
N ILE A 192 3.97 -4.73 -7.63
CA ILE A 192 3.93 -5.42 -6.35
C ILE A 192 2.52 -5.98 -6.08
N GLY A 193 1.47 -5.22 -6.42
CA GLY A 193 0.08 -5.64 -6.28
C GLY A 193 -0.30 -6.78 -7.22
N SER A 194 0.12 -6.73 -8.49
CA SER A 194 -0.19 -7.76 -9.49
C SER A 194 0.66 -9.03 -9.32
N ALA A 195 1.92 -8.91 -8.90
CA ALA A 195 2.75 -10.05 -8.51
C ALA A 195 2.06 -10.88 -7.41
N TYR A 196 1.31 -10.23 -6.51
CA TYR A 196 0.51 -10.95 -5.52
C TYR A 196 -0.66 -11.74 -6.13
N SER A 197 -1.38 -11.14 -7.09
CA SER A 197 -2.45 -11.84 -7.82
C SER A 197 -1.91 -12.97 -8.71
N ALA A 198 -0.65 -12.87 -9.13
CA ALA A 198 0.06 -13.88 -9.92
C ALA A 198 0.75 -14.97 -9.08
N ILE A 199 0.85 -14.80 -7.75
CA ILE A 199 1.19 -15.89 -6.83
C ILE A 199 -0.02 -16.82 -6.77
N ASP A 200 -0.03 -17.66 -7.81
CA ASP A 200 -0.83 -18.83 -8.12
C ASP A 200 -2.25 -18.89 -7.51
N PRO A 201 -3.29 -18.56 -8.30
CA PRO A 201 -4.66 -19.00 -8.02
C PRO A 201 -4.73 -20.51 -7.75
N ASN A 202 -3.80 -21.31 -8.31
CA ASN A 202 -3.71 -22.72 -7.99
C ASN A 202 -3.16 -22.98 -6.58
N ALA A 203 -2.35 -22.12 -5.95
CA ALA A 203 -1.93 -22.33 -4.56
C ALA A 203 -3.10 -22.18 -3.59
N VAL A 204 -3.99 -21.20 -3.84
CA VAL A 204 -5.26 -21.07 -3.11
C VAL A 204 -6.17 -22.25 -3.42
N LYS A 205 -6.31 -22.62 -4.71
CA LYS A 205 -7.10 -23.77 -5.16
C LYS A 205 -6.62 -25.10 -4.55
N TYR A 206 -5.32 -25.37 -4.53
CA TYR A 206 -4.71 -26.57 -3.94
C TYR A 206 -4.97 -26.65 -2.44
N TYR A 207 -5.04 -25.50 -1.75
CA TYR A 207 -5.41 -25.45 -0.33
C TYR A 207 -6.88 -25.87 -0.14
N TYR A 208 -7.78 -25.36 -0.98
CA TYR A 208 -9.19 -25.77 -0.95
C TYR A 208 -9.41 -27.23 -1.37
N GLU A 209 -8.69 -27.72 -2.38
CA GLU A 209 -8.76 -29.13 -2.81
C GLU A 209 -8.23 -30.09 -1.73
N ALA A 210 -7.19 -29.70 -0.98
CA ALA A 210 -6.61 -30.51 0.09
C ALA A 210 -7.44 -30.49 1.39
N GLU A 211 -8.03 -29.36 1.77
CA GLU A 211 -8.75 -29.22 3.05
C GLU A 211 -10.25 -29.59 2.94
N PHE A 212 -10.86 -29.43 1.76
CA PHE A 212 -12.27 -29.78 1.51
C PHE A 212 -12.44 -31.04 0.66
N GLY A 213 -11.35 -31.75 0.33
CA GLY A 213 -11.40 -33.02 -0.41
C GLY A 213 -11.99 -32.90 -1.81
N VAL A 214 -12.03 -31.70 -2.41
CA VAL A 214 -12.52 -31.51 -3.78
C VAL A 214 -11.42 -31.99 -4.73
N GLN A 215 -11.30 -33.31 -4.90
CA GLN A 215 -10.49 -33.86 -5.97
C GLN A 215 -11.09 -33.43 -7.31
N ARG A 216 -10.23 -33.06 -8.25
CA ARG A 216 -10.60 -33.05 -9.66
C ARG A 216 -11.01 -34.48 -10.00
N ASP A 217 -12.21 -34.64 -10.55
CA ASP A 217 -12.62 -35.86 -11.25
C ASP A 217 -11.56 -36.19 -12.30
N GLY A 218 -10.66 -37.07 -11.90
CA GLY A 218 -9.58 -37.63 -12.70
C GLY A 218 -9.63 -39.13 -12.55
N GLU A 219 -10.83 -39.67 -12.78
CA GLU A 219 -11.17 -41.06 -13.17
C GLU A 219 -12.70 -41.27 -13.03
N MET A 220 -13.53 -40.33 -13.50
CA MET A 220 -14.92 -40.68 -13.82
C MET A 220 -14.92 -41.16 -15.27
N GLY A 221 -14.96 -42.48 -15.46
CA GLY A 221 -15.02 -43.10 -16.77
C GLY A 221 -16.21 -42.57 -17.58
N ASP A 222 -15.90 -42.03 -18.76
CA ASP A 222 -16.64 -41.94 -20.03
C ASP A 222 -18.17 -41.80 -20.10
N ASN A 223 -18.91 -41.58 -19.01
CA ASN A 223 -20.38 -41.55 -19.04
C ASN A 223 -21.00 -40.37 -18.28
N ILE A 224 -20.47 -39.15 -18.49
CA ILE A 224 -21.20 -37.92 -18.16
C ILE A 224 -21.69 -37.30 -19.48
N GLU A 225 -22.94 -37.59 -19.84
CA GLU A 225 -23.67 -36.79 -20.82
C GLU A 225 -23.95 -35.41 -20.20
N TYR A 226 -23.30 -34.38 -20.75
CA TYR A 226 -23.62 -33.01 -20.43
C TYR A 226 -24.90 -32.62 -21.18
N GLU A 227 -26.04 -32.65 -20.49
CA GLU A 227 -27.24 -32.01 -21.00
C GLU A 227 -27.17 -30.51 -20.66
N TYR A 228 -26.96 -29.69 -21.69
CA TYR A 228 -26.86 -28.23 -21.58
C TYR A 228 -28.24 -27.66 -21.23
N ASN A 229 -28.47 -27.33 -19.96
CA ASN A 229 -29.56 -26.46 -19.52
C ASN A 229 -29.06 -25.47 -18.48
N ASP A 230 -29.54 -24.22 -18.57
CA ASP A 230 -29.06 -22.98 -17.92
C ASP A 230 -29.13 -22.93 -16.38
N TYR A 231 -29.23 -24.07 -15.69
CA TYR A 231 -29.15 -24.17 -14.25
C TYR A 231 -28.07 -25.19 -13.88
N ALA A 232 -26.99 -24.71 -13.27
CA ALA A 232 -25.83 -25.52 -12.91
C ALA A 232 -26.18 -26.50 -11.78
N TRP A 233 -26.68 -27.68 -12.12
CA TRP A 233 -26.84 -28.80 -11.20
C TRP A 233 -25.51 -29.56 -11.11
N ARG A 234 -25.05 -29.85 -9.88
CA ARG A 234 -24.02 -30.89 -9.65
C ARG A 234 -24.70 -32.11 -9.07
N VAL A 235 -24.54 -33.24 -9.74
CA VAL A 235 -24.95 -34.55 -9.24
C VAL A 235 -23.70 -35.23 -8.71
N ILE A 236 -23.66 -35.51 -7.40
CA ILE A 236 -22.63 -36.36 -6.80
C ILE A 236 -23.24 -37.75 -6.67
N LYS A 237 -22.56 -38.75 -7.23
CA LYS A 237 -23.00 -40.15 -7.22
C LYS A 237 -21.97 -40.96 -6.45
N GLU A 238 -22.22 -41.17 -5.17
CA GLU A 238 -21.55 -42.23 -4.40
C GLU A 238 -22.49 -43.43 -4.29
N GLU A 239 -21.92 -44.61 -4.14
CA GLU A 239 -22.40 -45.94 -4.55
C GLU A 239 -23.85 -46.36 -4.20
N ASN A 240 -24.70 -45.57 -3.53
CA ASN A 240 -26.16 -45.75 -3.53
C ASN A 240 -26.97 -44.50 -3.16
N GLU A 241 -26.40 -43.29 -3.18
CA GLU A 241 -27.14 -42.06 -2.84
C GLU A 241 -26.91 -40.96 -3.87
N ILE A 242 -28.00 -40.32 -4.28
CA ILE A 242 -27.98 -39.15 -5.16
C ILE A 242 -28.37 -37.94 -4.32
N ALA A 243 -27.40 -37.09 -4.02
CA ALA A 243 -27.65 -35.80 -3.39
C ALA A 243 -27.88 -34.73 -4.46
N TYR A 244 -28.96 -33.97 -4.31
CA TYR A 244 -29.28 -32.82 -5.16
C TYR A 244 -28.95 -31.54 -4.39
N ILE A 245 -28.15 -30.66 -5.00
CA ILE A 245 -27.78 -29.37 -4.43
C ILE A 245 -28.46 -28.27 -5.25
N GLU A 246 -29.40 -27.55 -4.62
CA GLU A 246 -30.04 -26.37 -5.16
C GLU A 246 -29.60 -25.15 -4.34
N GLY A 247 -28.63 -24.39 -4.84
CA GLY A 247 -28.02 -23.28 -4.09
C GLY A 247 -27.26 -23.74 -2.84
N ASN A 248 -27.47 -23.06 -1.69
CA ASN A 248 -26.78 -23.35 -0.42
C ASN A 248 -27.48 -24.38 0.49
N ARG A 249 -28.44 -25.17 -0.02
CA ARG A 249 -29.13 -26.22 0.76
C ARG A 249 -28.86 -27.61 0.15
N ILE A 250 -28.52 -28.56 1.02
CA ILE A 250 -28.38 -29.98 0.67
C ILE A 250 -29.72 -30.66 0.94
N LEU A 251 -30.33 -31.24 -0.09
CA LEU A 251 -31.55 -32.06 0.05
C LEU A 251 -31.16 -33.53 -0.09
N TYR A 252 -31.25 -34.30 1.00
CA TYR A 252 -31.17 -35.76 0.96
C TYR A 252 -32.53 -36.32 0.53
N LYS A 253 -32.54 -37.28 -0.39
CA LYS A 253 -33.73 -38.02 -0.77
C LYS A 253 -33.50 -39.50 -0.45
N GLU A 254 -34.04 -39.98 0.67
CA GLU A 254 -34.12 -41.41 0.98
C GLU A 254 -34.91 -42.11 -0.13
N TRP A 255 -34.32 -43.13 -0.76
CA TRP A 255 -35.06 -44.06 -1.61
C TRP A 255 -35.59 -45.21 -0.77
N VAL A 256 -36.92 -45.20 -0.64
CA VAL A 256 -37.75 -46.35 -0.25
C VAL A 256 -37.39 -47.55 -1.13
N SER A 257 -37.16 -48.69 -0.48
CA SER A 257 -36.89 -49.99 -1.10
C SER A 257 -37.90 -50.32 -2.22
N MET A 258 -37.49 -50.21 -3.48
CA MET A 258 -38.27 -50.72 -4.62
C MET A 258 -37.72 -52.09 -5.03
N SER A 259 -38.45 -53.15 -4.66
CA SER A 259 -38.13 -54.54 -5.02
C SER A 259 -38.14 -54.74 -6.55
N MET A 260 -37.30 -55.67 -7.02
CA MET A 260 -37.13 -56.10 -8.43
C MET A 260 -38.42 -56.44 -9.20
N LYS A 261 -39.60 -56.52 -8.57
CA LYS A 261 -40.88 -56.78 -9.25
C LYS A 261 -41.33 -55.65 -10.18
N ASN A 262 -40.86 -54.41 -10.00
CA ASN A 262 -41.31 -53.28 -10.81
C ASN A 262 -40.49 -53.04 -12.10
N LEU A 263 -39.32 -53.68 -12.24
CA LEU A 263 -38.50 -53.60 -13.46
C LEU A 263 -39.06 -54.42 -14.63
N ILE A 264 -39.96 -55.39 -14.36
CA ILE A 264 -40.57 -56.23 -15.41
C ILE A 264 -41.71 -55.51 -16.15
N ASN A 265 -42.32 -54.47 -15.55
CA ASN A 265 -43.43 -53.75 -16.18
C ASN A 265 -43.01 -52.60 -17.11
N LEU A 266 -41.77 -52.11 -17.04
CA LEU A 266 -41.28 -51.03 -17.90
C LEU A 266 -40.87 -51.51 -19.30
N LYS A 267 -40.37 -52.74 -19.43
CA LYS A 267 -40.09 -53.35 -20.75
C LYS A 267 -41.35 -53.66 -21.59
N LYS A 268 -42.55 -53.49 -21.03
CA LYS A 268 -43.81 -53.71 -21.75
C LYS A 268 -44.36 -52.45 -22.43
N TYR A 269 -43.76 -51.27 -22.19
CA TYR A 269 -44.24 -49.99 -22.72
C TYR A 269 -43.40 -49.39 -23.85
N GLU A 270 -42.21 -49.94 -24.16
CA GLU A 270 -41.39 -49.51 -25.31
C GLU A 270 -41.76 -50.20 -26.64
N GLY A 271 -42.89 -50.92 -26.66
CA GLY A 271 -43.39 -51.62 -27.85
C GLY A 271 -44.57 -50.97 -28.56
N LYS A 272 -45.01 -49.77 -28.15
CA LYS A 272 -46.02 -48.94 -28.86
C LYS A 272 -45.92 -47.46 -28.45
N MET A 273 -45.00 -46.73 -29.07
CA MET A 273 -45.17 -45.33 -29.47
C MET A 273 -44.13 -44.99 -30.52
#